data_AF-A0A662IME7-F1
#
_entry.id   AF-A0A662IME7-F1
#
_cell.length_a   1.000
_cell.length_b   1.000
_cell.length_c   1.000
_cell.angle_alpha   90.00
_cell.angle_beta   90.00
_cell.angle_gamma   90.00
#
_symmetry.space_group_name_H-M   'P 1'
#
loop_
_entity.id
_entity.type
_entity.pdbx_description
1 polymer ?
#
loop_
_entity_poly.entity_id
_entity_poly.type
_entity_poly.pdbx_seq_one_letter_code
_entity_poly.pdbx_strand_id
1 'polypeptide(L)'
;GILGWLFALYPVAPVLENFAFAISVPSAALAGPLLGVFWKRITRYGALAGMIIGAGFTIIDNFYSCFVTNWTPGKMLSFGYFIPPFEWIHPWVMGVALSLVVTVIVSLVTPKEPKEHLEKVFAPV
;
A
#
# COMPACT_ATOMS: atom_id res chain seq x y z
N GLY A 1 9.79 -4.77 30.51
CA GLY A 1 9.50 -6.22 30.39
C GLY A 1 8.07 -6.44 29.98
N ILE A 2 7.11 -6.53 30.91
CA ILE A 2 5.66 -6.63 30.61
C ILE A 2 4.91 -5.34 30.99
N LEU A 3 5.28 -4.72 32.11
CA LEU A 3 4.71 -3.45 32.55
C LEU A 3 4.95 -2.32 31.54
N GLY A 4 6.17 -2.23 30.99
CA GLY A 4 6.47 -1.26 29.93
C GLY A 4 5.66 -1.48 28.64
N TRP A 5 5.28 -2.72 28.34
CA TRP A 5 4.39 -3.04 27.22
C TRP A 5 2.94 -2.62 27.51
N LEU A 6 2.46 -2.86 28.73
CA LEU A 6 1.14 -2.42 29.18
C LEU A 6 1.02 -0.89 29.25
N PHE A 7 2.08 -0.20 29.69
CA PHE A 7 2.13 1.27 29.67
C PHE A 7 2.26 1.82 28.25
N ALA A 8 2.95 1.12 27.34
CA ALA A 8 3.04 1.53 25.94
C ALA A 8 1.71 1.37 25.19
N LEU A 9 0.88 0.40 25.57
CA LEU A 9 -0.45 0.20 24.99
C LEU A 9 -1.49 1.20 25.51
N TYR A 10 -1.17 2.02 26.51
CA TYR A 10 -2.09 3.04 27.03
C TYR A 10 -1.54 4.44 26.70
N PRO A 11 -2.23 5.23 25.85
CA PRO A 11 -3.50 4.98 25.18
C PRO A 11 -3.37 4.14 23.89
N VAL A 12 -4.33 3.25 23.67
CA VAL A 12 -4.36 2.26 22.57
C VAL A 12 -4.48 2.94 21.20
N ALA A 13 -5.24 4.04 21.13
CA ALA A 13 -5.57 4.74 19.88
C ALA A 13 -4.33 5.22 19.08
N PRO A 14 -3.40 6.01 19.65
CA PRO A 14 -2.23 6.47 18.89
C PRO A 14 -1.27 5.34 18.52
N VAL A 15 -1.25 4.22 19.25
CA VAL A 15 -0.42 3.06 18.91
C VAL A 15 -0.94 2.38 17.64
N LEU A 16 -2.25 2.13 17.56
CA LEU A 16 -2.85 1.57 16.35
C LEU A 16 -2.72 2.53 15.16
N GLU A 17 -2.87 3.83 15.39
CA GLU A 17 -2.74 4.84 14.34
C GLU A 17 -1.33 4.87 13.74
N ASN A 18 -0.31 4.90 14.60
CA ASN A 18 1.09 4.87 14.17
C ASN A 18 1.45 3.56 13.48
N PHE A 19 0.93 2.43 13.97
CA PHE A 19 1.12 1.13 13.33
C PHE A 19 0.47 1.08 11.95
N ALA A 20 -0.80 1.49 11.85
CA ALA A 20 -1.55 1.52 10.60
C ALA A 20 -0.90 2.44 9.56
N PHE A 21 -0.39 3.59 10.01
CA PHE A 21 0.40 4.52 9.19
C PHE A 21 1.72 3.90 8.73
N ALA A 22 2.45 3.19 9.62
CA ALA A 22 3.73 2.59 9.28
C ALA A 22 3.60 1.47 8.23
N ILE A 23 2.52 0.67 8.29
CA ILE A 23 2.29 -0.43 7.34
C ILE A 23 1.66 0.04 6.02
N SER A 24 1.00 1.21 5.99
CA SER A 24 0.20 1.62 4.83
C SER A 24 1.03 1.74 3.55
N VAL A 25 2.17 2.44 3.61
CA VAL A 25 3.02 2.69 2.45
C VAL A 25 3.69 1.41 1.94
N PRO A 26 4.32 0.56 2.79
CA PRO A 26 4.82 -0.74 2.36
C PRO A 26 3.75 -1.63 1.73
N SER A 27 2.55 -1.69 2.30
CA SER A 27 1.45 -2.50 1.77
C SER A 27 1.06 -2.06 0.35
N ALA A 28 0.88 -0.76 0.11
CA ALA A 28 0.56 -0.23 -1.21
C ALA A 28 1.71 -0.40 -2.23
N ALA A 29 2.96 -0.23 -1.78
CA ALA A 29 4.14 -0.40 -2.61
C ALA A 29 4.32 -1.85 -3.09
N LEU A 30 4.16 -2.82 -2.18
CA LEU A 30 4.44 -4.23 -2.46
C LEU A 30 3.30 -4.94 -3.20
N ALA A 31 2.08 -4.39 -3.20
CA ALA A 31 0.93 -5.00 -3.85
C ALA A 31 1.15 -5.27 -5.35
N GLY A 32 1.66 -4.29 -6.10
CA GLY A 32 1.94 -4.43 -7.54
C GLY A 32 2.91 -5.60 -7.85
N PRO A 33 4.11 -5.64 -7.26
CA PRO A 33 5.03 -6.77 -7.42
C PRO A 33 4.46 -8.12 -6.97
N LEU A 34 3.70 -8.17 -5.86
CA LEU A 34 3.12 -9.41 -5.33
C LEU A 34 2.11 -10.05 -6.30
N LEU A 35 1.43 -9.25 -7.13
CA LEU A 35 0.57 -9.78 -8.18
C LEU A 35 1.33 -10.69 -9.17
N GLY A 36 2.66 -10.57 -9.26
CA GLY A 36 3.51 -11.41 -10.11
C GLY A 36 3.48 -12.90 -9.73
N VAL A 37 3.16 -13.22 -8.47
CA VAL A 37 3.00 -14.60 -7.99
C VAL A 37 1.74 -15.24 -8.59
N PHE A 38 0.66 -14.47 -8.72
CA PHE A 38 -0.62 -14.97 -9.21
C PHE A 38 -0.80 -14.75 -10.72
N TRP A 39 -0.11 -13.78 -11.30
CA TRP A 39 -0.28 -13.38 -12.69
C TRP A 39 1.04 -13.25 -13.45
N LYS A 40 1.35 -14.29 -14.23
CA LYS A 40 2.59 -14.44 -15.01
C LYS A 40 2.81 -13.42 -16.13
N ARG A 41 1.86 -12.51 -16.37
CA ARG A 41 1.97 -11.46 -17.40
C ARG A 41 2.60 -10.17 -16.89
N ILE A 42 2.85 -10.05 -15.58
CA ILE A 42 3.47 -8.85 -15.03
C ILE A 42 4.81 -8.53 -15.69
N THR A 43 4.96 -7.26 -16.04
CA THR A 43 6.20 -6.71 -16.59
C THR A 43 6.94 -5.94 -15.50
N ARG A 44 8.27 -5.77 -15.64
CA ARG A 44 9.07 -4.99 -14.67
C ARG A 44 8.56 -3.56 -14.55
N TYR A 45 8.21 -2.94 -15.69
CA TYR A 45 7.64 -1.60 -15.73
C TYR A 45 6.27 -1.51 -15.06
N GLY A 46 5.41 -2.52 -15.21
CA GLY A 46 4.12 -2.56 -14.54
C GLY A 46 4.24 -2.71 -13.03
N ALA A 47 5.14 -3.55 -12.55
CA ALA A 47 5.41 -3.70 -11.12
C ALA A 47 5.97 -2.40 -10.51
N LEU A 48 6.93 -1.75 -11.18
CA LEU A 48 7.50 -0.48 -10.73
C LEU A 48 6.48 0.66 -10.76
N ALA A 49 5.67 0.76 -11.82
CA ALA A 49 4.64 1.80 -11.93
C ALA A 49 3.59 1.68 -10.83
N GLY A 50 3.11 0.45 -10.55
CA GLY A 50 2.18 0.22 -9.45
C GLY A 50 2.79 0.53 -8.09
N MET A 51 4.04 0.13 -7.86
CA MET A 51 4.77 0.44 -6.62
C MET A 51 4.87 1.96 -6.38
N ILE A 52 5.28 2.72 -7.40
CA ILE A 52 5.43 4.18 -7.29
C ILE A 52 4.07 4.85 -7.11
N ILE A 53 3.06 4.47 -7.90
CA ILE A 53 1.75 5.12 -7.85
C ILE A 53 1.00 4.76 -6.56
N GLY A 54 1.05 3.49 -6.13
CA GLY A 54 0.43 3.05 -4.88
C GLY A 54 1.07 3.68 -3.64
N ALA A 55 2.41 3.68 -3.57
CA ALA A 55 3.13 4.34 -2.49
C ALA A 55 2.90 5.86 -2.50
N GLY A 56 3.01 6.48 -3.67
CA GLY A 56 2.80 7.92 -3.85
C GLY A 56 1.40 8.36 -3.43
N PHE A 57 0.35 7.65 -3.87
CA PHE A 57 -1.02 7.91 -3.45
C PHE A 57 -1.19 7.82 -1.93
N THR A 58 -0.67 6.76 -1.33
CA THR A 58 -0.79 6.54 0.12
C THR A 58 -0.05 7.62 0.92
N ILE A 59 1.12 8.06 0.46
CA ILE A 59 1.88 9.17 1.07
C ILE A 59 1.10 10.48 0.97
N ILE A 60 0.56 10.79 -0.21
CA ILE A 60 -0.20 12.03 -0.45
C ILE A 60 -1.44 12.07 0.42
N ASP A 61 -2.22 10.99 0.47
CA ASP A 61 -3.42 10.87 1.28
C ASP A 61 -3.11 11.00 2.78
N ASN A 62 -2.10 10.27 3.26
CA ASN A 62 -1.63 10.33 4.63
C ASN A 62 -1.21 11.77 5.02
N PHE A 63 -0.46 12.44 4.13
CA PHE A 63 0.02 13.80 4.38
C PHE A 63 -1.14 14.81 4.38
N TYR A 64 -2.10 14.67 3.46
CA TYR A 64 -3.33 15.46 3.44
C TYR A 64 -4.14 15.27 4.73
N SER A 65 -4.30 14.03 5.18
CA SER A 65 -4.99 13.68 6.41
C SER A 65 -4.33 14.31 7.65
N CYS A 66 -2.99 14.38 7.70
CA CYS A 66 -2.27 15.10 8.76
C CYS A 66 -2.62 16.60 8.81
N PHE A 67 -2.74 17.26 7.65
CA PHE A 67 -3.11 18.68 7.59
C PHE A 67 -4.56 18.94 7.99
N VAL A 68 -5.50 18.13 7.48
CA VAL A 68 -6.93 18.30 7.80
C VAL A 68 -7.19 18.06 9.29
N THR A 69 -6.49 17.10 9.90
CA THR A 69 -6.64 16.77 11.32
C THR A 69 -5.76 17.62 12.25
N ASN A 70 -5.04 18.63 11.74
CA ASN A 70 -4.10 19.45 12.51
C ASN A 70 -3.11 18.62 13.36
N TRP A 71 -2.64 17.49 12.84
CA TRP A 71 -1.73 16.59 13.56
C TRP A 71 -2.29 16.11 14.92
N THR A 72 -3.61 16.02 15.06
CA THR A 72 -4.24 15.60 16.31
C THR A 72 -4.14 14.07 16.44
N PRO A 73 -3.40 13.53 17.43
CA PRO A 73 -3.26 12.09 17.60
C PRO A 73 -4.61 11.44 17.92
N GLY A 74 -4.93 10.31 17.29
CA GLY A 74 -6.19 9.60 17.49
C GLY A 74 -7.31 10.04 16.54
N LYS A 75 -7.06 11.04 15.69
CA LYS A 75 -7.96 11.44 14.58
C LYS A 75 -7.42 11.06 13.21
N MET A 76 -6.16 10.61 13.05
CA MET A 76 -5.67 10.14 11.74
C MET A 76 -6.17 8.74 11.40
N LEU A 77 -6.72 8.00 12.38
CA LEU A 77 -7.54 6.81 12.16
C LEU A 77 -8.90 7.11 11.51
N SER A 78 -9.30 8.37 11.37
CA SER A 78 -10.47 8.73 10.58
C SER A 78 -10.25 8.29 9.15
N PHE A 79 -10.91 7.19 8.83
CA PHE A 79 -10.92 6.53 7.55
C PHE A 79 -11.38 7.53 6.46
N GLY A 80 -10.63 7.65 5.37
CA GLY A 80 -11.10 8.24 4.10
C GLY A 80 -11.34 9.76 4.03
N TYR A 81 -10.40 10.61 4.47
CA TYR A 81 -10.51 12.07 4.22
C TYR A 81 -10.37 12.48 2.75
N PHE A 82 -9.71 11.67 1.91
CA PHE A 82 -9.41 12.04 0.53
C PHE A 82 -10.53 11.72 -0.47
N ILE A 83 -11.44 10.79 -0.15
CA ILE A 83 -12.51 10.34 -1.07
C ILE A 83 -13.85 10.19 -0.33
N PRO A 84 -14.63 11.28 -0.18
CA PRO A 84 -16.03 11.14 0.22
C PRO A 84 -16.79 10.37 -0.88
N PRO A 85 -17.64 9.36 -0.57
CA PRO A 85 -18.17 8.97 0.74
C PRO A 85 -17.49 7.73 1.38
N PHE A 86 -16.31 7.33 0.93
CA PHE A 86 -15.62 6.11 1.40
C PHE A 86 -14.83 6.34 2.70
N GLU A 87 -15.44 7.11 3.62
CA GLU A 87 -14.92 7.46 4.95
C GLU A 87 -14.83 6.27 5.92
N TRP A 88 -14.99 5.04 5.43
CA TRP A 88 -14.92 3.79 6.20
C TRP A 88 -13.75 2.91 5.74
N ILE A 89 -13.14 3.26 4.60
CA ILE A 89 -12.04 2.52 4.00
C ILE A 89 -10.74 3.23 4.35
N HIS A 90 -9.81 2.51 4.97
CA HIS A 90 -8.52 3.09 5.29
C HIS A 90 -7.75 3.39 3.97
N PRO A 91 -7.09 4.56 3.87
CA PRO A 91 -6.29 4.95 2.71
C PRO A 91 -5.34 3.89 2.14
N TRP A 92 -4.78 3.01 2.97
CA TRP A 92 -3.88 1.95 2.53
C TRP A 92 -4.56 0.94 1.60
N VAL A 93 -5.85 0.65 1.82
CA VAL A 93 -6.64 -0.27 0.98
C VAL A 93 -6.78 0.30 -0.42
N MET A 94 -7.02 1.61 -0.52
CA MET A 94 -7.11 2.33 -1.79
C MET A 94 -5.77 2.40 -2.49
N GLY A 95 -4.68 2.65 -1.74
CA GLY A 95 -3.32 2.61 -2.28
C GLY A 95 -2.94 1.24 -2.84
N VAL A 96 -3.32 0.15 -2.15
CA VAL A 96 -3.14 -1.23 -2.63
C VAL A 96 -3.96 -1.49 -3.90
N ALA A 97 -5.24 -1.13 -3.90
CA ALA A 97 -6.10 -1.31 -5.06
C ALA A 97 -5.56 -0.54 -6.28
N LEU A 98 -5.15 0.71 -6.09
CA LEU A 98 -4.57 1.55 -7.13
C LEU A 98 -3.26 0.96 -7.67
N SER A 99 -2.37 0.51 -6.77
CA SER A 99 -1.12 -0.18 -7.12
C SER A 99 -1.38 -1.38 -8.05
N LEU A 100 -2.33 -2.24 -7.67
CA LEU A 100 -2.72 -3.41 -8.46
C LEU A 100 -3.30 -3.02 -9.82
N VAL A 101 -4.25 -2.08 -9.87
CA VAL A 101 -4.89 -1.64 -11.11
C VAL A 101 -3.87 -1.04 -12.06
N VAL A 102 -2.99 -0.17 -11.57
CA VAL A 102 -1.91 0.43 -12.36
C VAL A 102 -0.95 -0.65 -12.86
N THR A 103 -0.52 -1.58 -12.00
CA THR A 103 0.32 -2.69 -12.42
C THR A 103 -0.34 -3.50 -13.52
N VAL A 104 -1.65 -3.77 -13.44
CA VAL A 104 -2.39 -4.46 -14.49
C VAL A 104 -2.37 -3.66 -15.78
N ILE A 105 -2.81 -2.40 -15.75
CA ILE A 105 -2.90 -1.56 -16.95
C ILE A 105 -1.53 -1.43 -17.64
N VAL A 106 -0.49 -1.09 -16.88
CA VAL A 106 0.85 -0.91 -17.43
C VAL A 106 1.43 -2.23 -17.94
N SER A 107 1.18 -3.36 -17.26
CA SER A 107 1.61 -4.68 -17.75
C SER A 107 0.86 -5.14 -19.01
N LEU A 108 -0.36 -4.64 -19.24
CA LEU A 108 -1.11 -4.93 -20.47
C LEU A 108 -0.60 -4.12 -21.67
N VAL A 109 -0.19 -2.86 -21.44
CA VAL A 109 0.28 -1.93 -22.47
C VAL A 109 1.76 -2.15 -22.81
N THR A 110 2.56 -2.60 -21.85
CA THR A 110 4.00 -2.84 -22.02
C THR A 110 4.27 -4.19 -22.71
N PRO A 111 5.35 -4.31 -23.52
CA PRO A 111 5.76 -5.59 -24.10
C PRO A 111 5.95 -6.67 -23.03
N LYS A 112 5.51 -7.89 -23.34
CA LYS A 112 5.65 -9.04 -22.44
C LYS A 112 7.13 -9.37 -22.27
N GLU A 113 7.53 -9.67 -21.03
CA GLU A 113 8.89 -10.11 -20.72
C GLU A 113 9.27 -11.40 -21.49
N PRO A 114 10.55 -11.57 -21.88
CA PRO A 114 11.00 -12.74 -22.61
C PRO A 114 10.70 -14.03 -21.85
N LYS A 115 10.17 -15.04 -22.55
CA LYS A 115 9.80 -16.34 -21.96
C LYS A 115 10.97 -17.01 -21.24
N GLU A 116 12.19 -16.85 -21.76
CA GLU A 116 13.41 -17.41 -21.16
C GLU A 116 13.69 -16.87 -19.74
N HIS A 117 13.36 -15.61 -19.46
CA HIS A 117 13.52 -15.04 -18.12
C HIS A 117 12.47 -15.60 -17.15
N LEU A 118 11.23 -15.78 -17.61
CA LEU A 118 10.16 -16.35 -16.80
C LEU A 118 10.40 -17.83 -16.49
N GLU A 119 10.94 -18.61 -17.44
CA GLU A 119 11.26 -20.02 -17.23
C GLU A 119 12.37 -20.22 -16.20
N LYS A 120 13.39 -19.34 -16.16
CA LYS A 120 14.43 -19.41 -15.12
C LYS A 120 13.91 -19.09 -13.71
N VAL A 121 12.92 -18.20 -13.59
CA VAL A 121 12.37 -17.79 -12.29
C VAL A 121 11.32 -18.76 -11.76
N PHE A 122 10.54 -19.38 -12.65
CA PHE A 122 9.44 -20.29 -12.30
C PHE A 122 9.73 -21.76 -12.63
N ALA A 123 10.99 -22.13 -12.91
CA ALA A 123 11.37 -23.52 -13.08
C ALA A 123 11.02 -24.31 -11.81
N PRO A 124 10.39 -25.49 -11.92
CA PRO A 124 10.25 -26.38 -10.78
C PRO A 124 11.65 -26.79 -10.31
N VAL A 125 11.92 -26.57 -9.01
CA VAL A 125 13.16 -27.00 -8.33
C VAL A 125 13.19 -28.51 -8.23
#